data_AF-A0AB36ILD7-F1
#
_entry.id   AF-A0AB36ILD7-F1
#
_cell.length_a   1.000
_cell.length_b   1.000
_cell.length_c   1.000
_cell.angle_alpha   90.00
_cell.angle_beta   90.00
_cell.angle_gamma   90.00
#
_symmetry.space_group_name_H-M   'P 1'
#
loop_
_entity.id
_entity.type
_entity.pdbx_description
1 polymer ?
#
loop_
_entity_poly.entity_id
_entity_poly.type
_entity_poly.pdbx_seq_one_letter_code
_entity_poly.pdbx_strand_id
1 'polypeptide(L)'
;MITDPQTIYQILANAVMNDIKTILVEGSYDIKKYESILSNSENIKDGSFCDSVKVIPIETIAKNTNNTEEMFYVGCEGIISALLDLDNNISQHKADINAEKYILGIIDKDIRNHRENINPIPINNKLFLLPYYSIESFYINEESVRIILKKSINSISLIDNEIVSDLFNNSLNDTIDFLFYPVLDAYLKATDSNHSPLAGYEFEYGYVKEKLKKDEYTAIKELNKQIIKKDISTFLDICKGKWFLECWVEKLIDRIKNLSNLCRNKKIKQCQYCAIKKYENKCQYKVHLSSLKKELFFDDIFLDQDFTNPKYEFLKIIHRFNQMYS
;
A
#
# COMPACT_ATOMS: atom_id res chain seq x y z
N MET A 1 4.32 0.53 31.69
CA MET A 1 3.30 -0.34 32.29
C MET A 1 2.96 -1.40 31.26
N ILE A 2 3.17 -2.68 31.58
CA ILE A 2 2.66 -3.77 30.73
C ILE A 2 1.16 -3.78 31.03
N THR A 3 0.36 -3.25 30.12
CA THR A 3 -1.10 -3.43 30.17
C THR A 3 -1.40 -4.83 29.69
N ASP A 4 -2.13 -5.61 30.48
CA ASP A 4 -2.58 -6.95 30.09
C ASP A 4 -3.25 -6.91 28.71
N PRO A 5 -3.05 -7.95 27.87
CA PRO A 5 -3.67 -8.02 26.55
C PRO A 5 -5.18 -7.83 26.64
N GLN A 6 -5.72 -6.94 25.81
CA GLN A 6 -7.16 -6.63 25.81
C GLN A 6 -7.89 -7.49 24.78
N THR A 7 -9.08 -7.97 25.15
CA THR A 7 -10.03 -8.55 24.19
C THR A 7 -10.64 -7.46 23.30
N ILE A 8 -11.13 -7.85 22.13
CA ILE A 8 -11.79 -6.90 21.21
C ILE A 8 -13.01 -6.20 21.84
N TYR A 9 -13.73 -6.89 22.74
CA TYR A 9 -14.87 -6.31 23.45
C TYR A 9 -14.43 -5.26 24.50
N GLN A 10 -13.32 -5.49 25.20
CA GLN A 10 -12.73 -4.49 26.10
C GLN A 10 -12.20 -3.28 25.34
N ILE A 11 -11.62 -3.49 24.15
CA ILE A 11 -11.20 -2.41 23.26
C ILE A 11 -12.42 -1.56 22.84
N LEU A 12 -13.52 -2.19 22.43
CA LEU A 12 -14.77 -1.48 22.13
C LEU A 12 -15.29 -0.70 23.34
N ALA A 13 -15.32 -1.30 24.53
CA ALA A 13 -15.78 -0.61 25.73
C ALA A 13 -14.93 0.63 26.05
N ASN A 14 -13.60 0.52 25.92
CA ASN A 14 -12.66 1.62 26.10
C ASN A 14 -12.87 2.72 25.05
N ALA A 15 -13.02 2.33 23.78
CA ALA A 15 -13.33 3.21 22.66
C ALA A 15 -14.61 4.02 22.91
N VAL A 16 -15.69 3.38 23.37
CA VAL A 16 -16.95 4.06 23.70
C VAL A 16 -16.79 5.01 24.89
N MET A 17 -16.15 4.57 25.97
CA MET A 17 -16.00 5.37 27.20
C MET A 17 -15.19 6.65 26.99
N ASN A 18 -14.18 6.60 26.11
CA ASN A 18 -13.27 7.73 25.86
C ASN A 18 -13.53 8.44 24.53
N ASP A 19 -14.57 8.04 23.81
CA ASP A 19 -14.87 8.47 22.44
C ASP A 19 -13.67 8.35 21.46
N ILE A 20 -12.91 7.26 21.60
CA ILE A 20 -11.74 6.96 20.77
C ILE A 20 -12.14 5.99 19.67
N LYS A 21 -11.88 6.34 18.42
CA LYS A 21 -12.07 5.44 17.27
C LYS A 21 -10.88 4.50 17.14
N THR A 22 -11.14 3.23 16.86
CA THR A 22 -10.11 2.21 16.76
C THR A 22 -10.09 1.58 15.37
N ILE A 23 -8.91 1.57 14.76
CA ILE A 23 -8.65 0.91 13.48
C ILE A 23 -7.83 -0.34 13.75
N LEU A 24 -8.33 -1.48 13.29
CA LEU A 24 -7.62 -2.75 13.35
C LEU A 24 -6.85 -2.94 12.04
N VAL A 25 -5.56 -3.26 12.16
CA VAL A 25 -4.67 -3.51 11.00
C VAL A 25 -4.03 -4.88 11.10
N GLU A 26 -3.62 -5.41 9.95
CA GLU A 26 -3.21 -6.81 9.81
C GLU A 26 -1.95 -7.16 10.60
N GLY A 27 -1.04 -6.21 10.76
CA GLY A 27 0.21 -6.39 11.47
C GLY A 27 0.82 -5.10 12.00
N SER A 28 1.77 -5.25 12.90
CA SER A 28 2.55 -4.15 13.50
C SER A 28 3.26 -3.26 12.48
N TYR A 29 3.65 -3.79 11.32
CA TYR A 29 4.25 -3.00 10.23
C TYR A 29 3.29 -2.03 9.54
N ASP A 30 1.98 -2.21 9.71
CA ASP A 30 0.98 -1.36 9.07
C ASP A 30 0.57 -0.16 9.92
N ILE A 31 0.88 -0.18 11.24
CA ILE A 31 0.54 0.89 12.18
C ILE A 31 1.00 2.25 11.64
N LYS A 32 2.30 2.39 11.37
CA LYS A 32 2.90 3.64 10.90
C LYS A 32 2.29 4.11 9.57
N LYS A 33 1.90 3.18 8.68
CA LYS A 33 1.27 3.51 7.38
C LYS A 33 -0.08 4.16 7.60
N TYR A 34 -0.95 3.53 8.40
CA TYR A 34 -2.29 4.04 8.66
C TYR A 34 -2.29 5.29 9.55
N GLU A 35 -1.42 5.38 10.55
CA GLU A 35 -1.24 6.60 11.34
C GLU A 35 -0.81 7.79 10.46
N SER A 36 0.12 7.57 9.53
CA SER A 36 0.55 8.60 8.55
C SER A 36 -0.61 9.04 7.64
N ILE A 37 -1.40 8.09 7.13
CA ILE A 37 -2.55 8.39 6.25
C ILE A 37 -3.58 9.26 6.97
N LEU A 38 -3.91 8.89 8.20
CA LEU A 38 -4.99 9.53 8.93
C LEU A 38 -4.56 10.90 9.49
N SER A 39 -3.32 11.03 9.97
CA SER A 39 -2.77 12.30 10.47
C SER A 39 -2.66 13.38 9.39
N ASN A 40 -2.50 12.99 8.12
CA ASN A 40 -2.44 13.90 6.98
C ASN A 40 -3.81 14.25 6.39
N SER A 41 -4.93 13.76 6.94
CA SER A 41 -6.27 14.04 6.40
C SER A 41 -6.81 15.42 6.80
N GLU A 42 -7.49 16.12 5.87
CA GLU A 42 -7.87 17.53 6.06
C GLU A 42 -8.78 17.82 7.27
N ASN A 43 -9.50 16.80 7.75
CA ASN A 43 -10.40 16.91 8.89
C ASN A 43 -9.68 16.84 10.24
N ILE A 44 -8.35 16.69 10.24
CA ILE A 44 -7.58 16.46 11.46
C ILE A 44 -6.35 17.38 11.54
N LYS A 45 -6.55 18.65 11.15
CA LYS A 45 -5.52 19.69 11.09
C LYS A 45 -5.19 20.34 12.45
N ASP A 46 -5.98 20.10 13.50
CA ASP A 46 -5.79 20.77 14.82
C ASP A 46 -4.98 19.93 15.83
N GLY A 47 -4.32 18.85 15.42
CA GLY A 47 -3.48 18.03 16.30
C GLY A 47 -4.26 17.11 17.27
N SER A 48 -5.60 17.16 17.28
CA SER A 48 -6.49 16.28 18.04
C SER A 48 -6.59 14.84 17.49
N PHE A 49 -5.84 14.52 16.42
CA PHE A 49 -5.82 13.20 15.80
C PHE A 49 -5.36 12.11 16.78
N CYS A 50 -4.22 12.35 17.43
CA CYS A 50 -3.59 11.38 18.32
C CYS A 50 -4.45 11.07 19.55
N ASP A 51 -5.39 11.96 19.88
CA ASP A 51 -6.26 11.81 21.05
C ASP A 51 -7.59 11.11 20.72
N SER A 52 -7.98 11.06 19.44
CA SER A 52 -9.30 10.56 19.00
C SER A 52 -9.25 9.26 18.22
N VAL A 53 -8.06 8.80 17.82
CA VAL A 53 -7.90 7.61 16.95
C VAL A 53 -6.75 6.73 17.43
N LYS A 54 -6.99 5.42 17.47
CA LYS A 54 -5.99 4.42 17.80
C LYS A 54 -5.88 3.38 16.70
N VAL A 55 -4.67 3.14 16.22
CA VAL A 55 -4.38 2.03 15.29
C VAL A 55 -3.84 0.85 16.11
N ILE A 56 -4.47 -0.31 15.98
CA ILE A 56 -4.14 -1.51 16.77
C ILE A 56 -3.85 -2.67 15.81
N PRO A 57 -2.66 -3.29 15.88
CA PRO A 57 -2.36 -4.49 15.11
C PRO A 57 -3.08 -5.70 15.73
N ILE A 58 -3.64 -6.55 14.88
CA ILE A 58 -4.53 -7.62 15.31
C ILE A 58 -3.86 -8.63 16.25
N GLU A 59 -2.55 -8.88 16.07
CA GLU A 59 -1.77 -9.81 16.88
C GLU A 59 -1.57 -9.37 18.34
N THR A 60 -2.04 -8.18 18.71
CA THR A 60 -2.00 -7.69 20.11
C THR A 60 -3.33 -7.87 20.85
N ILE A 61 -4.36 -8.37 20.18
CA ILE A 61 -5.70 -8.53 20.73
C ILE A 61 -5.88 -9.97 21.21
N ALA A 62 -6.33 -10.12 22.45
CA ALA A 62 -6.61 -11.42 23.05
C ALA A 62 -7.93 -12.00 22.53
N LYS A 63 -7.94 -13.32 22.31
CA LYS A 63 -9.15 -14.10 22.05
C LYS A 63 -9.92 -14.31 23.36
N ASN A 64 -11.24 -14.40 23.25
CA ASN A 64 -12.08 -14.75 24.39
C ASN A 64 -12.14 -16.28 24.52
N THR A 65 -11.01 -16.91 24.91
CA THR A 65 -10.91 -18.35 25.13
C THR A 65 -10.71 -18.66 26.62
N ASN A 66 -11.41 -19.69 27.11
CA ASN A 66 -11.43 -20.13 28.51
C ASN A 66 -10.03 -20.27 29.15
N ASN A 67 -9.52 -19.18 29.74
CA ASN A 67 -8.26 -19.10 30.50
C ASN A 67 -6.96 -19.39 29.71
N THR A 68 -6.91 -19.09 28.40
CA THR A 68 -5.65 -19.07 27.64
C THR A 68 -5.40 -17.68 27.05
N GLU A 69 -4.20 -17.12 27.27
CA GLU A 69 -3.75 -15.86 26.64
C GLU A 69 -3.38 -16.09 25.17
N GLU A 70 -4.34 -16.51 24.36
CA GLU A 70 -4.14 -16.64 22.91
C GLU A 70 -4.43 -15.31 22.21
N MET A 71 -3.51 -14.87 21.38
CA MET A 71 -3.72 -13.72 20.50
C MET A 71 -4.36 -14.14 19.19
N PHE A 72 -5.05 -13.20 18.53
CA PHE A 72 -5.42 -13.39 17.13
C PHE A 72 -4.17 -13.55 16.25
N TYR A 73 -4.30 -14.34 15.20
CA TYR A 73 -3.23 -14.50 14.22
C TYR A 73 -3.06 -13.22 13.40
N VAL A 74 -1.83 -12.90 13.03
CA VAL A 74 -1.51 -11.79 12.12
C VAL A 74 -2.20 -12.00 10.75
N GLY A 75 -2.63 -10.91 10.11
CA GLY A 75 -3.23 -10.92 8.78
C GLY A 75 -4.76 -10.77 8.74
N CYS A 76 -5.30 -10.74 7.51
CA CYS A 76 -6.72 -10.58 7.23
C CYS A 76 -7.66 -11.49 8.04
N GLU A 77 -7.33 -12.78 8.15
CA GLU A 77 -8.17 -13.77 8.85
C GLU A 77 -8.26 -13.50 10.35
N GLY A 78 -7.21 -12.92 10.94
CA GLY A 78 -7.23 -12.46 12.32
C GLY A 78 -8.25 -11.34 12.53
N ILE A 79 -8.28 -10.36 11.62
CA ILE A 79 -9.23 -9.24 11.70
C ILE A 79 -10.66 -9.75 11.56
N ILE A 80 -10.90 -10.59 10.55
CA ILE A 80 -12.21 -11.20 10.33
C ILE A 80 -12.67 -11.95 11.58
N SER A 81 -11.79 -12.78 12.16
CA SER A 81 -12.10 -13.56 13.36
C SER A 81 -12.40 -12.66 14.56
N ALA A 82 -11.64 -11.58 14.77
CA ALA A 82 -11.88 -10.66 15.88
C ALA A 82 -13.19 -9.88 15.74
N LEU A 83 -13.57 -9.50 14.52
CA LEU A 83 -14.86 -8.83 14.29
C LEU A 83 -16.04 -9.79 14.50
N LEU A 84 -15.90 -11.06 14.12
CA LEU A 84 -16.90 -12.09 14.42
C LEU A 84 -17.02 -12.33 15.92
N ASP A 85 -15.90 -12.44 16.63
CA ASP A 85 -15.89 -12.55 18.09
C ASP A 85 -16.56 -11.34 18.74
N LEU A 86 -16.29 -10.13 18.26
CA LEU A 86 -16.94 -8.91 18.74
C LEU A 86 -18.47 -8.98 18.58
N ASP A 87 -18.95 -9.36 17.38
CA ASP A 87 -20.38 -9.46 17.08
C ASP A 87 -21.08 -10.53 17.94
N ASN A 88 -20.40 -11.65 18.18
CA ASN A 88 -20.87 -12.69 19.09
C ASN A 88 -21.00 -12.18 20.53
N ASN A 89 -19.99 -11.44 21.03
CA ASN A 89 -20.02 -10.90 22.39
C ASN A 89 -21.12 -9.84 22.56
N ILE A 90 -21.28 -8.91 21.61
CA ILE A 90 -22.36 -7.90 21.63
C ILE A 90 -23.73 -8.57 21.70
N SER A 91 -23.94 -9.60 20.86
CA SER A 91 -25.19 -10.36 20.80
C SER A 91 -25.48 -11.09 22.10
N GLN A 92 -24.48 -11.75 22.69
CA GLN A 92 -24.62 -12.48 23.96
C GLN A 92 -24.95 -11.55 25.13
N HIS A 93 -24.33 -10.36 25.17
CA HIS A 93 -24.56 -9.38 26.22
C HIS A 93 -25.81 -8.50 25.99
N LYS A 94 -26.52 -8.66 24.87
CA LYS A 94 -27.65 -7.80 24.46
C LYS A 94 -27.31 -6.31 24.56
N ALA A 95 -26.07 -5.97 24.23
CA ALA A 95 -25.60 -4.60 24.34
C ALA A 95 -26.14 -3.78 23.17
N ASP A 96 -26.84 -2.68 23.46
CA ASP A 96 -27.24 -1.70 22.43
C ASP A 96 -26.07 -0.76 22.14
N ILE A 97 -25.01 -1.32 21.54
CA ILE A 97 -23.78 -0.58 21.21
C ILE A 97 -23.60 -0.58 19.71
N ASN A 98 -23.54 0.62 19.14
CA ASN A 98 -23.19 0.83 17.75
C ASN A 98 -21.66 0.68 17.56
N ALA A 99 -21.18 -0.56 17.45
CA ALA A 99 -19.76 -0.86 17.32
C ALA A 99 -19.12 -0.36 16.01
N GLU A 100 -19.90 -0.20 14.92
CA GLU A 100 -19.40 0.35 13.64
C GLU A 100 -19.02 1.84 13.74
N LYS A 101 -19.50 2.56 14.77
CA LYS A 101 -19.04 3.91 15.08
C LYS A 101 -17.69 3.97 15.77
N TYR A 102 -17.14 2.84 16.24
CA TYR A 102 -15.93 2.83 17.08
C TYR A 102 -14.85 1.88 16.58
N ILE A 103 -15.20 0.80 15.90
CA ILE A 103 -14.25 -0.21 15.42
C ILE A 103 -14.34 -0.31 13.89
N LEU A 104 -13.19 -0.23 13.23
CA LEU A 104 -13.04 -0.51 11.80
C LEU A 104 -11.82 -1.40 11.57
N GLY A 105 -12.01 -2.62 11.09
CA GLY A 105 -10.93 -3.46 10.59
C GLY A 105 -10.65 -3.16 9.13
N ILE A 106 -9.38 -3.00 8.76
CA ILE A 106 -8.95 -2.80 7.38
C ILE A 106 -8.15 -4.02 6.94
N ILE A 107 -8.51 -4.59 5.79
CA ILE A 107 -7.82 -5.73 5.20
C ILE A 107 -7.43 -5.43 3.74
N ASP A 108 -6.26 -5.93 3.35
CA ASP A 108 -5.83 -6.01 1.97
C ASP A 108 -6.84 -6.84 1.15
N LYS A 109 -6.99 -6.49 -0.14
CA LYS A 109 -7.84 -7.25 -1.06
C LYS A 109 -7.24 -8.60 -1.40
N ASP A 110 -5.90 -8.64 -1.45
CA ASP A 110 -5.12 -9.69 -2.10
C ASP A 110 -5.77 -10.07 -3.44
N ILE A 111 -6.13 -11.33 -3.58
CA ILE A 111 -6.86 -11.92 -4.70
C ILE A 111 -8.22 -12.50 -4.25
N ARG A 112 -8.76 -12.06 -3.10
CA ARG A 112 -9.97 -12.63 -2.50
C ARG A 112 -11.16 -12.60 -3.46
N ASN A 113 -11.32 -11.51 -4.21
CA ASN A 113 -12.37 -11.37 -5.23
C ASN A 113 -12.27 -12.40 -6.37
N HIS A 114 -11.09 -13.00 -6.56
CA HIS A 114 -10.85 -14.05 -7.56
C HIS A 114 -10.94 -15.46 -6.95
N ARG A 115 -11.24 -15.54 -5.65
CA ARG A 115 -11.33 -16.76 -4.85
C ARG A 115 -12.60 -16.79 -3.99
N GLU A 116 -13.64 -16.03 -4.31
CA GLU A 116 -14.85 -15.91 -3.46
C GLU A 116 -15.50 -17.26 -3.14
N ASN A 117 -15.41 -18.23 -4.05
CA ASN A 117 -15.89 -19.59 -3.85
C ASN A 117 -15.11 -20.39 -2.78
N ILE A 118 -13.89 -19.94 -2.44
CA ILE A 118 -12.95 -20.61 -1.53
C ILE A 118 -12.79 -19.80 -0.23
N ASN A 119 -12.71 -18.46 -0.34
CA ASN A 119 -12.58 -17.56 0.80
C ASN A 119 -13.55 -16.37 0.64
N PRO A 120 -14.84 -16.55 0.99
CA PRO A 120 -15.82 -15.49 0.87
C PRO A 120 -15.55 -14.39 1.89
N ILE A 121 -15.62 -13.14 1.45
CA ILE A 121 -15.45 -11.99 2.32
C ILE A 121 -16.74 -11.82 3.14
N PRO A 122 -16.67 -11.84 4.49
CA PRO A 122 -17.87 -11.69 5.30
C PRO A 122 -18.44 -10.28 5.13
N ILE A 123 -19.76 -10.20 4.93
CA ILE A 123 -20.48 -8.93 4.91
C ILE A 123 -20.49 -8.40 6.35
N ASN A 124 -19.58 -7.48 6.66
CA ASN A 124 -19.48 -6.84 7.97
C ASN A 124 -19.25 -5.34 7.79
N ASN A 125 -20.15 -4.51 8.32
CA ASN A 125 -20.01 -3.04 8.25
C ASN A 125 -18.75 -2.53 8.97
N LYS A 126 -18.18 -3.31 9.89
CA LYS A 126 -16.93 -2.99 10.59
C LYS A 126 -15.69 -3.40 9.80
N LEU A 127 -15.83 -4.01 8.63
CA LEU A 127 -14.72 -4.45 7.79
C LEU A 127 -14.62 -3.58 6.54
N PHE A 128 -13.44 -3.03 6.29
CA PHE A 128 -13.11 -2.31 5.07
C PHE A 128 -12.10 -3.11 4.26
N LEU A 129 -12.53 -3.60 3.11
CA LEU A 129 -11.66 -4.22 2.12
C LEU A 129 -11.04 -3.13 1.24
N LEU A 130 -9.72 -3.14 1.07
CA LEU A 130 -9.06 -2.23 0.14
C LEU A 130 -9.56 -2.46 -1.31
N PRO A 131 -9.69 -1.40 -2.13
CA PRO A 131 -10.10 -1.53 -3.54
C PRO A 131 -9.02 -2.16 -4.43
N TYR A 132 -7.75 -2.06 -4.04
CA TYR A 132 -6.58 -2.62 -4.74
C TYR A 132 -5.97 -3.76 -3.93
N TYR A 133 -5.08 -4.54 -4.56
CA TYR A 133 -4.43 -5.72 -3.97
C TYR A 133 -3.99 -5.49 -2.52
N SER A 134 -3.21 -4.44 -2.27
CA SER A 134 -2.78 -4.04 -0.93
C SER A 134 -2.56 -2.54 -0.82
N ILE A 135 -2.26 -2.09 0.39
CA ILE A 135 -1.94 -0.69 0.69
C ILE A 135 -0.75 -0.15 -0.12
N GLU A 136 0.26 -0.99 -0.41
CA GLU A 136 1.46 -0.59 -1.18
C GLU A 136 1.12 -0.06 -2.58
N SER A 137 0.06 -0.60 -3.20
CA SER A 137 -0.34 -0.24 -4.57
C SER A 137 -0.72 1.23 -4.71
N PHE A 138 -1.22 1.85 -3.65
CA PHE A 138 -1.63 3.24 -3.71
C PHE A 138 -0.44 4.23 -3.68
N TYR A 139 0.73 3.78 -3.24
CA TYR A 139 1.94 4.61 -3.24
C TYR A 139 2.55 4.78 -4.64
N ILE A 140 1.99 4.11 -5.65
CA ILE A 140 2.42 4.21 -7.05
C ILE A 140 1.59 5.31 -7.72
N ASN A 141 2.06 6.55 -7.61
CA ASN A 141 1.38 7.72 -8.16
C ASN A 141 2.35 8.89 -8.43
N GLU A 142 1.86 9.94 -9.09
CA GLU A 142 2.66 11.12 -9.45
C GLU A 142 3.19 11.92 -8.25
N GLU A 143 2.49 11.94 -7.11
CA GLU A 143 2.97 12.64 -5.91
C GLU A 143 4.19 11.95 -5.31
N SER A 144 4.22 10.62 -5.29
CA SER A 144 5.43 9.87 -4.95
C SER A 144 6.62 10.29 -5.80
N VAL A 145 6.43 10.45 -7.11
CA VAL A 145 7.50 10.94 -8.00
C VAL A 145 7.98 12.33 -7.59
N ARG A 146 7.07 13.24 -7.22
CA ARG A 146 7.44 14.59 -6.75
C ARG A 146 8.25 14.55 -5.46
N ILE A 147 7.80 13.78 -4.47
CA ILE A 147 8.50 13.62 -3.17
C ILE A 147 9.92 13.13 -3.42
N ILE A 148 10.03 12.07 -4.23
CA ILE A 148 11.29 11.46 -4.62
C ILE A 148 12.20 12.48 -5.32
N LEU A 149 11.68 13.23 -6.30
CA LEU A 149 12.47 14.23 -7.02
C LEU A 149 12.94 15.35 -6.11
N LYS A 150 12.08 15.88 -5.23
CA LYS A 150 12.44 16.95 -4.27
C LYS A 150 13.65 16.56 -3.40
N LYS A 151 13.78 15.27 -3.06
CA LYS A 151 14.91 14.71 -2.30
C LYS A 151 16.10 14.30 -3.17
N SER A 152 15.88 14.09 -4.46
CA SER A 152 16.89 13.54 -5.37
C SER A 152 17.70 14.60 -6.11
N ILE A 153 17.13 15.76 -6.45
CA ILE A 153 17.79 16.76 -7.31
C ILE A 153 18.02 18.10 -6.62
N ASN A 154 18.89 18.93 -7.19
CA ASN A 154 19.34 20.19 -6.58
C ASN A 154 18.36 21.38 -6.75
N SER A 155 17.32 21.25 -7.58
CA SER A 155 16.40 22.37 -7.83
C SER A 155 14.94 21.93 -7.94
N ILE A 156 14.15 22.35 -6.96
CA ILE A 156 12.69 22.10 -6.91
C ILE A 156 11.96 22.81 -8.07
N SER A 157 12.47 23.96 -8.53
CA SER A 157 11.87 24.72 -9.65
C SER A 157 11.86 24.00 -11.00
N LEU A 158 12.61 22.89 -11.10
CA LEU A 158 12.69 22.03 -12.29
C LEU A 158 11.71 20.85 -12.24
N ILE A 159 10.97 20.70 -11.13
CA ILE A 159 9.96 19.66 -10.94
C ILE A 159 8.61 20.24 -11.36
N ASP A 160 8.28 20.10 -12.65
CA ASP A 160 6.98 20.46 -13.21
C ASP A 160 6.12 19.21 -13.50
N ASN A 161 4.88 19.42 -13.94
CA ASN A 161 3.96 18.31 -14.22
C ASN A 161 4.44 17.44 -15.38
N GLU A 162 5.12 18.02 -16.37
CA GLU A 162 5.60 17.29 -17.55
C GLU A 162 6.64 16.25 -17.15
N ILE A 163 7.68 16.65 -16.40
CA ILE A 163 8.72 15.72 -15.97
C ILE A 163 8.19 14.65 -15.00
N VAL A 164 7.23 15.02 -14.15
CA VAL A 164 6.60 14.10 -13.19
C VAL A 164 5.77 13.05 -13.92
N SER A 165 4.88 13.47 -14.82
CA SER A 165 4.04 12.54 -15.59
C SER A 165 4.87 11.67 -16.52
N ASP A 166 5.93 12.20 -17.16
CA ASP A 166 6.84 11.40 -17.99
C ASP A 166 7.55 10.31 -17.17
N LEU A 167 8.13 10.69 -16.02
CA LEU A 167 8.80 9.73 -15.14
C LEU A 167 7.83 8.68 -14.61
N PHE A 168 6.64 9.08 -14.15
CA PHE A 168 5.61 8.19 -13.63
C PHE A 168 5.14 7.19 -14.69
N ASN A 169 4.66 7.67 -15.84
CA ASN A 169 4.08 6.82 -16.88
C ASN A 169 5.11 5.85 -17.44
N ASN A 170 6.34 6.32 -17.68
CA ASN A 170 7.35 5.46 -18.25
C ASN A 170 7.91 4.45 -17.24
N SER A 171 8.10 4.81 -15.96
CA SER A 171 8.50 3.82 -14.95
C SER A 171 7.40 2.80 -14.69
N LEU A 172 6.14 3.23 -14.69
CA LEU A 172 4.97 2.35 -14.58
C LEU A 172 4.88 1.35 -15.74
N ASN A 173 5.02 1.82 -16.98
CA ASN A 173 5.00 0.96 -18.16
C ASN A 173 6.14 -0.08 -18.12
N ASP A 174 7.36 0.35 -17.78
CA ASP A 174 8.50 -0.56 -17.62
C ASP A 174 8.24 -1.63 -16.53
N THR A 175 7.58 -1.25 -15.44
CA THR A 175 7.21 -2.15 -14.35
C THR A 175 6.16 -3.16 -14.77
N ILE A 176 5.09 -2.71 -15.42
CA ILE A 176 4.06 -3.59 -15.99
C ILE A 176 4.68 -4.56 -16.97
N ASP A 177 5.55 -4.06 -17.86
CA ASP A 177 6.25 -4.88 -18.84
C ASP A 177 7.13 -5.95 -18.21
N PHE A 178 7.81 -5.60 -17.12
CA PHE A 178 8.72 -6.50 -16.42
C PHE A 178 7.99 -7.57 -15.61
N LEU A 179 6.92 -7.20 -14.92
CA LEU A 179 6.22 -8.07 -13.95
C LEU A 179 5.05 -8.86 -14.54
N PHE A 180 4.61 -8.58 -15.76
CA PHE A 180 3.36 -9.14 -16.29
C PHE A 180 3.25 -10.67 -16.20
N TYR A 181 4.26 -11.39 -16.68
CA TYR A 181 4.22 -12.84 -16.68
C TYR A 181 4.35 -13.46 -15.28
N PRO A 182 5.24 -12.99 -14.38
CA PRO A 182 5.22 -13.42 -12.98
C PRO A 182 3.90 -13.18 -12.25
N VAL A 183 3.27 -12.02 -12.48
CA VAL A 183 1.97 -11.70 -11.87
C VAL A 183 0.90 -12.66 -12.36
N LEU A 184 0.86 -12.93 -13.67
CA LEU A 184 -0.07 -13.89 -14.23
C LEU A 184 0.18 -15.32 -13.72
N ASP A 185 1.44 -15.72 -13.62
CA ASP A 185 1.82 -17.04 -13.12
C ASP A 185 1.41 -17.25 -11.66
N ALA A 186 1.61 -16.23 -10.82
CA ALA A 186 1.15 -16.20 -9.44
C ALA A 186 -0.39 -16.19 -9.34
N TYR A 187 -1.06 -15.45 -10.21
CA TYR A 187 -2.52 -15.45 -10.30
C TYR A 187 -3.05 -16.84 -10.67
N LEU A 188 -2.49 -17.48 -11.70
CA LEU A 188 -2.90 -18.82 -12.15
C LEU A 188 -2.67 -19.87 -11.08
N LYS A 189 -1.52 -19.86 -10.39
CA LYS A 189 -1.29 -20.70 -9.21
C LYS A 189 -2.43 -20.55 -8.20
N ALA A 190 -2.85 -19.31 -8.03
CA ALA A 190 -3.75 -18.98 -6.98
C ALA A 190 -5.21 -19.35 -7.32
N THR A 191 -5.60 -19.34 -8.59
CA THR A 191 -6.96 -19.66 -9.04
C THR A 191 -7.11 -21.07 -9.60
N ASP A 192 -6.00 -21.73 -9.96
CA ASP A 192 -5.96 -23.10 -10.48
C ASP A 192 -4.99 -23.96 -9.65
N SER A 193 -5.54 -24.91 -8.89
CA SER A 193 -4.76 -25.81 -8.03
C SER A 193 -3.85 -26.78 -8.79
N ASN A 194 -4.06 -26.96 -10.10
CA ASN A 194 -3.23 -27.86 -10.91
C ASN A 194 -2.06 -27.13 -11.60
N HIS A 195 -2.01 -25.80 -11.48
CA HIS A 195 -0.95 -25.01 -12.08
C HIS A 195 0.35 -25.14 -11.28
N SER A 196 1.45 -25.47 -11.95
CA SER A 196 2.80 -25.54 -11.35
C SER A 196 3.59 -24.28 -11.70
N PRO A 197 3.66 -23.29 -10.81
CA PRO A 197 4.18 -21.97 -11.14
C PRO A 197 5.68 -21.82 -10.92
N LEU A 198 6.26 -20.83 -11.60
CA LEU A 198 7.58 -20.28 -11.33
C LEU A 198 7.54 -19.10 -10.34
N ALA A 199 6.41 -18.40 -10.26
CA ALA A 199 6.13 -17.32 -9.32
C ALA A 199 4.87 -17.59 -8.50
N GLY A 200 4.93 -17.35 -7.20
CA GLY A 200 3.77 -17.40 -6.29
C GLY A 200 3.76 -16.19 -5.38
N TYR A 201 2.59 -15.79 -4.90
CA TYR A 201 2.42 -14.62 -4.03
C TYR A 201 3.18 -14.73 -2.71
N GLU A 202 3.61 -15.93 -2.29
CA GLU A 202 4.48 -16.10 -1.13
C GLU A 202 5.93 -15.62 -1.38
N PHE A 203 6.36 -15.49 -2.64
CA PHE A 203 7.72 -15.08 -2.97
C PHE A 203 7.93 -13.57 -2.78
N GLU A 204 9.19 -13.18 -2.54
CA GLU A 204 9.61 -11.79 -2.50
C GLU A 204 10.01 -11.28 -3.89
N TYR A 205 10.00 -9.95 -4.08
CA TYR A 205 10.34 -9.34 -5.35
C TYR A 205 11.74 -9.73 -5.82
N GLY A 206 12.73 -9.79 -4.91
CA GLY A 206 14.09 -10.20 -5.23
C GLY A 206 14.15 -11.58 -5.89
N TYR A 207 13.40 -12.54 -5.35
CA TYR A 207 13.32 -13.89 -5.91
C TYR A 207 12.66 -13.90 -7.30
N VAL A 208 11.52 -13.21 -7.45
CA VAL A 208 10.81 -13.09 -8.73
C VAL A 208 11.71 -12.44 -9.79
N LYS A 209 12.46 -11.41 -9.40
CA LYS A 209 13.43 -10.71 -10.24
C LYS A 209 14.55 -11.62 -10.74
N GLU A 210 15.09 -12.49 -9.89
CA GLU A 210 16.13 -13.45 -10.28
C GLU A 210 15.60 -14.55 -11.20
N LYS A 211 14.35 -14.97 -10.99
CA LYS A 211 13.64 -15.96 -11.83
C LYS A 211 13.11 -15.39 -13.14
N LEU A 212 13.14 -14.07 -13.32
CA LEU A 212 12.80 -13.40 -14.57
C LEU A 212 13.88 -13.56 -15.66
N LYS A 213 14.27 -14.80 -15.94
CA LYS A 213 14.88 -15.13 -17.23
C LYS A 213 13.72 -15.23 -18.23
N LYS A 214 13.67 -14.31 -19.20
CA LYS A 214 12.53 -14.11 -20.12
C LYS A 214 12.06 -15.37 -20.87
N ASP A 215 12.87 -16.41 -20.91
CA ASP A 215 12.58 -17.66 -21.62
C ASP A 215 11.85 -18.71 -20.76
N GLU A 216 11.90 -18.60 -19.42
CA GLU A 216 11.27 -19.56 -18.51
C GLU A 216 9.74 -19.44 -18.49
N TYR A 217 9.20 -18.25 -18.77
CA TYR A 217 7.74 -18.00 -18.80
C TYR A 217 7.06 -18.32 -20.13
N THR A 218 7.75 -18.97 -21.08
CA THR A 218 7.21 -19.20 -22.44
C THR A 218 5.84 -19.89 -22.45
N ALA A 219 5.64 -20.89 -21.58
CA ALA A 219 4.34 -21.56 -21.44
C ALA A 219 3.22 -20.60 -20.98
N ILE A 220 3.53 -19.69 -20.05
CA ILE A 220 2.59 -18.68 -19.56
C ILE A 220 2.25 -17.65 -20.66
N LYS A 221 3.22 -17.29 -21.51
CA LYS A 221 2.96 -16.40 -22.66
C LYS A 221 1.93 -17.00 -23.60
N GLU A 222 2.06 -18.29 -23.89
CA GLU A 222 1.13 -19.00 -24.77
C GLU A 222 -0.27 -19.14 -24.17
N LEU A 223 -0.35 -19.36 -22.86
CA LEU A 223 -1.62 -19.43 -22.13
C LEU A 223 -2.33 -18.07 -22.08
N ASN A 224 -1.58 -16.97 -22.01
CA ASN A 224 -2.14 -15.63 -21.82
C ASN A 224 -2.66 -14.91 -23.07
N LYS A 225 -2.92 -15.60 -24.18
CA LYS A 225 -3.17 -14.90 -25.45
C LYS A 225 -4.30 -13.87 -25.36
N GLN A 226 -5.31 -14.04 -24.49
CA GLN A 226 -6.38 -13.06 -24.23
C GLN A 226 -7.00 -13.11 -22.82
N ILE A 227 -6.40 -13.82 -21.85
CA ILE A 227 -7.06 -14.07 -20.54
C ILE A 227 -7.00 -12.83 -19.65
N ILE A 228 -5.83 -12.20 -19.55
CA ILE A 228 -5.60 -11.05 -18.66
C ILE A 228 -5.00 -9.89 -19.44
N LYS A 229 -5.56 -8.69 -19.26
CA LYS A 229 -5.08 -7.47 -19.92
C LYS A 229 -3.79 -6.97 -19.27
N LYS A 230 -2.87 -6.50 -20.11
CA LYS A 230 -1.61 -5.88 -19.65
C LYS A 230 -1.82 -4.39 -19.40
N ASP A 231 -2.53 -4.05 -18.34
CA ASP A 231 -2.82 -2.66 -17.98
C ASP A 231 -2.74 -2.41 -16.47
N ILE A 232 -2.75 -1.12 -16.09
CA ILE A 232 -2.65 -0.72 -14.69
C ILE A 232 -3.83 -1.23 -13.84
N SER A 233 -5.03 -1.29 -14.41
CA SER A 233 -6.22 -1.72 -13.66
C SER A 233 -6.09 -3.17 -13.22
N THR A 234 -5.59 -4.02 -14.11
CA THR A 234 -5.27 -5.41 -13.82
C THR A 234 -4.18 -5.49 -12.75
N PHE A 235 -3.09 -4.73 -12.90
CA PHE A 235 -2.00 -4.74 -11.93
C PHE A 235 -2.43 -4.30 -10.53
N LEU A 236 -3.26 -3.26 -10.42
CA LEU A 236 -3.82 -2.82 -9.14
C LEU A 236 -4.73 -3.88 -8.51
N ASP A 237 -5.31 -4.78 -9.31
CA ASP A 237 -6.22 -5.82 -8.86
C ASP A 237 -5.52 -7.12 -8.45
N ILE A 238 -4.48 -7.55 -9.18
CA ILE A 238 -3.85 -8.87 -8.98
C ILE A 238 -2.35 -8.83 -8.70
N CYS A 239 -1.64 -7.71 -8.89
CA CYS A 239 -0.21 -7.66 -8.59
C CYS A 239 0.02 -7.47 -7.09
N LYS A 240 0.83 -8.35 -6.48
CA LYS A 240 1.27 -8.17 -5.09
C LYS A 240 1.90 -6.80 -4.90
N GLY A 241 1.32 -5.98 -4.02
CA GLY A 241 1.68 -4.57 -3.91
C GLY A 241 3.16 -4.32 -3.61
N LYS A 242 3.79 -5.16 -2.77
CA LYS A 242 5.25 -5.09 -2.54
C LYS A 242 6.06 -5.29 -3.82
N TRP A 243 5.71 -6.26 -4.66
CA TRP A 243 6.38 -6.46 -5.95
C TRP A 243 6.19 -5.24 -6.85
N PHE A 244 4.96 -4.74 -6.92
CA PHE A 244 4.62 -3.61 -7.76
C PHE A 244 5.42 -2.36 -7.37
N LEU A 245 5.39 -2.02 -6.07
CA LEU A 245 6.05 -0.84 -5.52
C LEU A 245 7.57 -0.95 -5.61
N GLU A 246 8.15 -2.09 -5.23
CA GLU A 246 9.60 -2.30 -5.30
C GLU A 246 10.14 -2.23 -6.73
N CYS A 247 9.44 -2.84 -7.68
CA CYS A 247 9.83 -2.79 -9.08
C CYS A 247 9.69 -1.38 -9.66
N TRP A 248 8.57 -0.70 -9.35
CA TRP A 248 8.33 0.67 -9.80
C TRP A 248 9.37 1.66 -9.28
N VAL A 249 9.72 1.58 -7.98
CA VAL A 249 10.78 2.40 -7.39
C VAL A 249 12.12 2.13 -8.09
N GLU A 250 12.46 0.87 -8.38
CA GLU A 250 13.68 0.53 -9.12
C GLU A 250 13.71 1.19 -10.52
N LYS A 251 12.63 1.07 -11.30
CA LYS A 251 12.53 1.67 -12.64
C LYS A 251 12.57 3.19 -12.59
N LEU A 252 11.92 3.80 -11.60
CA LEU A 252 11.92 5.23 -11.40
C LEU A 252 13.32 5.75 -11.06
N ILE A 253 14.05 5.08 -10.17
CA ILE A 253 15.43 5.44 -9.79
C ILE A 253 16.34 5.45 -11.02
N ASP A 254 16.26 4.43 -11.86
CA ASP A 254 17.09 4.34 -13.08
C ASP A 254 16.82 5.50 -14.04
N ARG A 255 15.56 5.94 -14.14
CA ARG A 255 15.17 7.11 -14.93
C ARG A 255 15.67 8.41 -14.31
N ILE A 256 15.56 8.57 -12.99
CA ILE A 256 16.05 9.75 -12.26
C ILE A 256 17.56 9.90 -12.44
N LYS A 257 18.33 8.81 -12.36
CA LYS A 257 19.79 8.83 -12.61
C LYS A 257 20.15 9.37 -14.00
N ASN A 258 19.26 9.21 -14.98
CA ASN A 258 19.48 9.67 -16.36
C ASN A 258 19.06 11.14 -16.60
N LEU A 259 18.38 11.82 -15.67
CA LEU A 259 17.88 13.19 -15.86
C LEU A 259 18.98 14.19 -16.21
N SER A 260 20.15 14.07 -15.56
CA SER A 260 21.32 14.91 -15.87
C SER A 260 21.75 14.80 -17.33
N ASN A 261 21.69 13.59 -17.90
CA ASN A 261 22.05 13.34 -19.30
C ASN A 261 20.98 13.89 -20.25
N LEU A 262 19.69 13.67 -19.94
CA LEU A 262 18.58 14.22 -20.72
C LEU A 262 18.62 15.76 -20.77
N CYS A 263 18.93 16.40 -19.64
CA CYS A 263 19.08 17.85 -19.55
C CYS A 263 20.25 18.37 -20.41
N ARG A 264 21.40 17.69 -20.39
CA ARG A 264 22.56 18.04 -21.24
C ARG A 264 22.23 17.94 -22.72
N ASN A 265 21.47 16.92 -23.11
CA ASN A 265 21.12 16.63 -24.49
C ASN A 265 19.85 17.34 -24.99
N LYS A 266 19.33 18.32 -24.22
CA LYS A 266 18.12 19.08 -24.55
C LYS A 266 16.88 18.20 -24.80
N LYS A 267 16.80 17.04 -24.13
CA LYS A 267 15.65 16.13 -24.22
C LYS A 267 14.55 16.44 -23.21
N ILE A 268 14.89 17.20 -22.17
CA ILE A 268 13.98 17.78 -21.19
C ILE A 268 14.32 19.27 -21.02
N LYS A 269 13.48 20.00 -20.29
CA LYS A 269 13.73 21.39 -19.91
C LYS A 269 15.15 21.55 -19.35
N GLN A 270 15.95 22.39 -19.98
CA GLN A 270 17.34 22.54 -19.55
C GLN A 270 17.42 23.37 -18.27
N CYS A 271 18.29 22.94 -17.36
CA CYS A 271 18.69 23.75 -16.22
C CYS A 271 19.60 24.91 -16.66
N GLN A 272 19.73 25.93 -15.81
CA GLN A 272 20.49 27.15 -16.10
C GLN A 272 21.95 26.86 -16.48
N TYR A 273 22.59 25.90 -15.80
CA TYR A 273 23.97 25.51 -16.07
C TYR A 273 24.14 24.75 -17.39
N CYS A 274 23.20 23.87 -17.74
CA CYS A 274 23.23 23.13 -19.00
C CYS A 274 22.95 24.05 -20.20
N ALA A 275 22.09 25.05 -20.03
CA ALA A 275 21.79 26.04 -21.07
C ALA A 275 23.05 26.81 -21.53
N ILE A 276 23.94 27.13 -20.60
CA ILE A 276 25.22 27.83 -20.88
C ILE A 276 26.42 26.88 -21.08
N LYS A 277 26.16 25.57 -21.28
CA LYS A 277 27.18 24.52 -21.45
C LYS A 277 28.18 24.39 -20.29
N LYS A 278 27.85 24.86 -19.08
CA LYS A 278 28.65 24.69 -17.85
C LYS A 278 28.15 23.50 -17.02
N TYR A 279 28.15 22.31 -17.62
CA TYR A 279 27.49 21.12 -17.05
C TYR A 279 28.34 20.34 -16.02
N GLU A 280 29.65 20.54 -15.98
CA GLU A 280 30.55 19.79 -15.09
C GLU A 280 30.19 20.01 -13.63
N ASN A 281 29.65 18.97 -12.98
CA ASN A 281 29.20 18.95 -11.59
C ASN A 281 28.14 19.98 -11.17
N LYS A 282 27.62 20.80 -12.09
CA LYS A 282 26.68 21.89 -11.79
C LYS A 282 25.28 21.68 -12.35
N CYS A 283 25.02 20.61 -13.11
CA CYS A 283 23.67 20.32 -13.59
C CYS A 283 22.69 20.26 -12.40
N GLN A 284 21.58 21.00 -12.45
CA GLN A 284 20.61 21.02 -11.34
C GLN A 284 19.80 19.72 -11.24
N TYR A 285 19.76 18.91 -12.30
CA TYR A 285 19.29 17.52 -12.27
C TYR A 285 20.36 16.52 -11.81
N LYS A 286 21.51 16.98 -11.31
CA LYS A 286 22.50 16.10 -10.69
C LYS A 286 21.87 15.45 -9.47
N VAL A 287 21.94 14.13 -9.43
CA VAL A 287 21.29 13.35 -8.39
C VAL A 287 22.21 13.16 -7.20
N HIS A 288 21.65 13.28 -6.00
CA HIS A 288 22.34 12.92 -4.76
C HIS A 288 22.24 11.41 -4.56
N LEU A 289 23.28 10.65 -4.92
CA LEU A 289 23.25 9.17 -4.87
C LEU A 289 22.91 8.63 -3.48
N SER A 290 23.26 9.35 -2.41
CA SER A 290 22.90 8.98 -1.04
C SER A 290 21.40 9.03 -0.76
N SER A 291 20.62 9.85 -1.49
CA SER A 291 19.16 9.91 -1.37
C SER A 291 18.44 8.91 -2.28
N LEU A 292 19.17 8.14 -3.10
CA LEU A 292 18.59 7.11 -3.97
C LEU A 292 18.60 5.69 -3.36
N LYS A 293 18.76 5.55 -2.03
CA LYS A 293 18.71 4.22 -1.40
C LYS A 293 17.26 3.75 -1.36
N LYS A 294 17.02 2.52 -1.82
CA LYS A 294 15.68 1.93 -1.92
C LYS A 294 14.95 1.95 -0.57
N GLU A 295 15.68 1.71 0.51
CA GLU A 295 15.16 1.71 1.89
C GLU A 295 14.66 3.09 2.30
N LEU A 296 15.36 4.16 1.91
CA LEU A 296 14.96 5.54 2.20
C LEU A 296 13.66 5.92 1.47
N PHE A 297 13.48 5.40 0.24
CA PHE A 297 12.28 5.68 -0.52
C PHE A 297 11.01 5.12 0.11
N PHE A 298 11.07 3.94 0.71
CA PHE A 298 9.90 3.39 1.37
C PHE A 298 9.47 4.31 2.50
N ASP A 299 10.34 4.58 3.47
CA ASP A 299 10.00 5.48 4.58
C ASP A 299 9.56 6.87 4.11
N ASP A 300 10.22 7.42 3.10
CA ASP A 300 9.92 8.75 2.56
C ASP A 300 8.58 8.83 1.83
N ILE A 301 8.24 7.81 1.03
CA ILE A 301 6.97 7.72 0.32
C ILE A 301 5.83 7.47 1.32
N PHE A 302 6.07 6.69 2.38
CA PHE A 302 5.08 6.40 3.41
C PHE A 302 4.77 7.60 4.31
N LEU A 303 5.75 8.46 4.58
CA LEU A 303 5.61 9.57 5.54
C LEU A 303 5.21 10.91 4.91
N ASP A 304 5.69 11.21 3.70
CA ASP A 304 5.55 12.56 3.14
C ASP A 304 4.43 12.67 2.09
N GLN A 305 3.63 11.62 1.91
CA GLN A 305 2.50 11.67 0.97
C GLN A 305 1.36 12.53 1.49
N ASP A 306 0.94 13.48 0.65
CA ASP A 306 -0.28 14.23 0.87
C ASP A 306 -1.49 13.42 0.38
N PHE A 307 -2.20 12.79 1.32
CA PHE A 307 -3.40 12.00 1.07
C PHE A 307 -4.67 12.84 0.91
N THR A 308 -4.58 14.17 0.96
CA THR A 308 -5.75 15.07 0.83
C THR A 308 -6.20 15.27 -0.62
N ASN A 309 -5.39 14.83 -1.59
CA ASN A 309 -5.71 15.01 -3.00
C ASN A 309 -6.85 14.07 -3.46
N PRO A 310 -7.94 14.59 -4.05
CA PRO A 310 -9.12 13.80 -4.42
C PRO A 310 -8.93 12.74 -5.50
N LYS A 311 -7.72 12.60 -6.05
CA LYS A 311 -7.39 11.52 -7.01
C LYS A 311 -7.18 10.16 -6.35
N TYR A 312 -7.07 10.09 -5.03
CA TYR A 312 -6.74 8.85 -4.34
C TYR A 312 -7.99 8.12 -3.85
N GLU A 313 -8.14 6.87 -4.26
CA GLU A 313 -9.08 5.89 -3.70
C GLU A 313 -8.92 5.72 -2.17
N PHE A 314 -7.80 6.21 -1.60
CA PHE A 314 -7.58 6.40 -0.16
C PHE A 314 -8.62 7.27 0.53
N LEU A 315 -9.22 8.24 -0.17
CA LEU A 315 -10.31 9.03 0.38
C LEU A 315 -11.50 8.17 0.76
N LYS A 316 -11.64 6.94 0.24
CA LYS A 316 -12.69 6.00 0.69
C LYS A 316 -12.41 5.46 2.08
N ILE A 317 -11.14 5.22 2.45
CA ILE A 317 -10.75 4.87 3.83
C ILE A 317 -11.05 6.04 4.76
N ILE A 318 -10.59 7.24 4.40
CA ILE A 318 -10.81 8.47 5.16
C ILE A 318 -12.31 8.79 5.25
N HIS A 319 -13.08 8.60 4.17
CA HIS A 319 -14.51 8.80 4.17
C HIS A 319 -15.23 7.77 5.04
N ARG A 320 -14.86 6.48 4.95
CA ARG A 320 -15.42 5.45 5.82
C ARG A 320 -15.12 5.77 7.28
N PHE A 321 -13.93 6.27 7.55
CA PHE A 321 -13.52 6.75 8.85
C PHE A 321 -14.35 7.98 9.31
N ASN A 322 -14.54 8.97 8.44
CA ASN A 322 -15.38 10.14 8.72
C ASN A 322 -16.85 9.77 8.98
N GLN A 323 -17.37 8.72 8.33
CA GLN A 323 -18.71 8.21 8.63
C GLN A 323 -18.84 7.68 10.07
N MET A 324 -17.74 7.29 10.71
CA MET A 324 -17.75 6.93 12.14
C MET A 324 -17.96 8.15 13.06
N TYR A 325 -17.70 9.37 12.57
CA TYR A 325 -17.91 10.64 13.29
C TYR A 325 -19.32 11.23 13.11
N SER A 326 -20.04 10.87 12.04
CA SER A 326 -21.42 11.29 11.80
C SER A 326 -22.46 10.50 12.59
#